data_AF-A0A3Q7I410-F1
#
_entry.id   AF-A0A3Q7I410-F1
#
_cell.length_a   1.000
_cell.length_b   1.000
_cell.length_c   1.000
_cell.angle_alpha   90.00
_cell.angle_beta   90.00
_cell.angle_gamma   90.00
#
_symmetry.space_group_name_H-M   'P 1'
#
loop_
_entity.id
_entity.type
_entity.pdbx_description
1 polymer ?
#
loop_
_entity_poly.entity_id
_entity_poly.type
_entity_poly.pdbx_seq_one_letter_code
_entity_poly.pdbx_strand_id
1 'polypeptide(L)'
;MVEENLRIHTFTEIPSPEIFSSQIEPKNVPAVFKRCIKDWKAFSKWNPSDGGLIYLQERVGSVAVEAMLSRSGPVFYGDIRSHERVPLSFSTFIRYCLGLLKNRDGRRDDFLESQKHSLAVSDTEQTDLHFEEAPQQFYLAQVPILNFEKKEHMQLECLQEDIQTPVPLETKSLSSVNLWMNSMKARSSTHYDPHHNLLCIVSGCKEVTLWPPSATPYLYPLPLYGEASNHSSVTLEEPDLSLCPRATCLSDFSQKVVLHAGDALFIPEGWFHQVDSEVLTIAVNFWWRSMTISGMLEHMDAYYLRRILKRQIHLRQSLQMKAKLVMLEAGQNKMLQFPSSSMDKTITCTTSQPSNAYRDHVHQGISTNCGYRSSKDELKSKVMLQDLEPCASQSLSELISLVHNRLNPSKLTESTDNSSAGENDETNKRKEDSCSTSNDPVANLILTLHPLRIHSVFLAMANHFPRTLEALVLHALTPVGSEILTRKFEEMDQLISGDDQNQFYQIFYGVFDDQSAAMDVLLNGKELFARQAFENVLGQYLGNNPDGPKQQTK
;
A
#
# COMPACT_ATOMS: atom_id res chain seq x y z
N MET A 1 14.13 -27.96 -5.39
CA MET A 1 13.73 -28.48 -6.73
C MET A 1 12.36 -27.90 -7.03
N VAL A 2 12.26 -26.96 -7.97
CA VAL A 2 10.98 -26.40 -8.40
C VAL A 2 10.18 -27.50 -9.12
N GLU A 3 8.93 -27.73 -8.69
CA GLU A 3 8.04 -28.68 -9.38
C GLU A 3 7.95 -28.34 -10.87
N GLU A 4 7.96 -29.34 -11.74
CA GLU A 4 7.97 -29.14 -13.21
C GLU A 4 6.80 -28.25 -13.69
N ASN A 5 5.67 -28.32 -12.97
CA ASN A 5 4.48 -27.50 -13.20
C ASN A 5 4.63 -26.01 -12.84
N LEU A 6 5.66 -25.61 -12.10
CA LEU A 6 5.91 -24.23 -11.68
C LEU A 6 7.06 -23.58 -12.45
N ARG A 7 7.60 -24.25 -13.46
CA ARG A 7 8.72 -23.74 -14.26
C ARG A 7 8.30 -22.58 -15.14
N ILE A 8 9.10 -21.51 -15.15
CA ILE A 8 8.88 -20.36 -16.04
C ILE A 8 9.14 -20.79 -17.48
N HIS A 9 8.21 -20.47 -18.37
CA HIS A 9 8.31 -20.78 -19.79
C HIS A 9 8.71 -19.54 -20.59
N THR A 10 9.57 -19.72 -21.58
CA THR A 10 9.95 -18.65 -22.52
C THR A 10 9.40 -18.97 -23.90
N PHE A 11 8.70 -18.00 -24.47
CA PHE A 11 8.09 -18.06 -25.79
C PHE A 11 8.82 -17.11 -26.73
N THR A 12 9.28 -17.64 -27.85
CA THR A 12 9.91 -16.85 -28.93
C THR A 12 8.88 -16.30 -29.91
N GLU A 13 7.74 -16.99 -30.04
CA GLU A 13 6.57 -16.55 -30.79
C GLU A 13 5.55 -15.98 -29.81
N ILE A 14 4.99 -14.81 -30.14
CA ILE A 14 4.01 -14.15 -29.28
C ILE A 14 2.68 -14.88 -29.40
N PRO A 15 2.09 -15.37 -28.30
CA PRO A 15 0.81 -16.06 -28.36
C PRO A 15 -0.30 -15.11 -28.77
N SER A 16 -1.28 -15.62 -29.50
CA SER A 16 -2.53 -14.89 -29.77
C SER A 16 -3.30 -14.63 -28.45
N PRO A 17 -4.22 -13.66 -28.42
CA PRO A 17 -5.05 -13.40 -27.25
C PRO A 17 -5.81 -14.64 -26.74
N GLU A 18 -6.26 -15.50 -27.66
CA GLU A 18 -6.98 -16.75 -27.36
C GLU A 18 -6.06 -17.79 -26.72
N ILE A 19 -4.84 -17.96 -27.25
CA ILE A 19 -3.85 -18.89 -26.71
C ILE A 19 -3.42 -18.45 -25.32
N PHE A 20 -3.14 -17.15 -25.14
CA PHE A 20 -2.78 -16.61 -23.83
C PHE A 20 -3.87 -16.89 -22.79
N SER A 21 -5.12 -16.55 -23.12
CA SER A 21 -6.25 -16.70 -22.21
C SER A 21 -6.63 -18.15 -21.90
N SER A 22 -6.43 -19.08 -22.84
CA SER A 22 -6.84 -20.49 -22.67
C SER A 22 -5.74 -21.41 -22.15
N GLN A 23 -4.46 -21.10 -22.40
CA GLN A 23 -3.35 -22.03 -22.12
C GLN A 23 -2.24 -21.48 -21.24
N ILE A 24 -2.06 -20.15 -21.16
CA ILE A 24 -0.94 -19.54 -20.43
C ILE A 24 -1.41 -18.93 -19.12
N GLU A 25 -2.35 -17.99 -19.19
CA GLU A 25 -2.89 -17.31 -18.00
C GLU A 25 -3.51 -18.29 -16.98
N PRO A 26 -4.31 -19.31 -17.37
CA PRO A 26 -4.92 -20.24 -16.41
C PRO A 26 -3.91 -21.13 -15.67
N LYS A 27 -2.68 -21.30 -16.20
CA LYS A 27 -1.63 -22.06 -15.50
C LYS A 27 -1.15 -21.33 -14.25
N ASN A 28 -1.35 -20.01 -14.18
CA ASN A 28 -0.93 -19.17 -13.06
C ASN A 28 0.57 -19.30 -12.73
N VAL A 29 1.41 -19.38 -13.79
CA VAL A 29 2.88 -19.47 -13.72
C VAL A 29 3.48 -18.38 -14.61
N PRO A 30 4.60 -17.74 -14.22
CA PRO A 30 5.22 -16.70 -15.03
C PRO A 30 5.64 -17.20 -16.42
N ALA A 31 5.57 -16.29 -17.39
CA ALA A 31 5.91 -16.56 -18.77
C ALA A 31 6.67 -15.38 -19.39
N VAL A 32 7.73 -15.67 -20.12
CA VAL A 32 8.53 -14.67 -20.84
C VAL A 32 8.14 -14.68 -22.31
N PHE A 33 7.82 -13.52 -22.86
CA PHE A 33 7.57 -13.32 -24.28
C PHE A 33 8.73 -12.53 -24.87
N LYS A 34 9.58 -13.20 -25.64
CA LYS A 34 10.75 -12.54 -26.25
C LYS A 34 10.29 -11.63 -27.37
N ARG A 35 10.87 -10.42 -27.44
CA ARG A 35 10.62 -9.45 -28.53
C ARG A 35 9.15 -9.00 -28.65
N CYS A 36 8.38 -9.10 -27.57
CA CYS A 36 6.95 -8.80 -27.52
C CYS A 36 6.57 -7.38 -27.93
N ILE A 37 7.44 -6.39 -27.68
CA ILE A 37 7.12 -4.98 -27.90
C ILE A 37 7.99 -4.31 -28.98
N LYS A 38 8.63 -5.10 -29.86
CA LYS A 38 9.57 -4.55 -30.86
C LYS A 38 8.95 -3.56 -31.83
N ASP A 39 7.65 -3.68 -32.09
CA ASP A 39 6.93 -2.83 -33.05
C ASP A 39 6.39 -1.54 -32.40
N TRP A 40 6.63 -1.33 -31.10
CA TRP A 40 6.26 -0.08 -30.44
C TRP A 40 7.12 1.08 -30.92
N LYS A 41 6.52 2.27 -31.06
CA LYS A 41 7.30 3.49 -31.30
C LYS A 41 8.22 3.77 -30.10
N ALA A 42 7.75 3.51 -28.87
CA ALA A 42 8.55 3.65 -27.65
C ALA A 42 9.85 2.85 -27.71
N PHE A 43 9.83 1.63 -28.27
CA PHE A 43 11.04 0.80 -28.38
C PHE A 43 12.14 1.45 -29.22
N SER A 44 11.78 2.24 -30.24
CA SER A 44 12.74 2.97 -31.08
C SER A 44 13.02 4.40 -30.62
N LYS A 45 12.06 5.07 -29.95
CA LYS A 45 12.15 6.49 -29.62
C LYS A 45 12.58 6.79 -28.18
N TRP A 46 12.45 5.84 -27.26
CA TRP A 46 12.71 6.09 -25.84
C TRP A 46 14.10 5.61 -25.40
N ASN A 47 14.91 5.06 -26.31
CA ASN A 47 16.21 4.52 -25.95
C ASN A 47 17.16 5.65 -25.48
N PRO A 48 17.71 5.58 -24.25
CA PRO A 48 18.56 6.65 -23.74
C PRO A 48 19.85 6.87 -24.55
N SER A 49 20.32 5.85 -25.29
CA SER A 49 21.57 5.89 -26.03
C SER A 49 21.45 6.54 -27.42
N ASP A 50 20.23 6.75 -27.92
CA ASP A 50 19.97 7.29 -29.27
C ASP A 50 19.10 8.56 -29.25
N GLY A 51 19.23 9.35 -28.18
CA GLY A 51 18.52 10.63 -28.03
C GLY A 51 17.11 10.48 -27.46
N GLY A 52 16.68 9.28 -27.07
CA GLY A 52 15.34 9.06 -26.54
C GLY A 52 15.03 9.79 -25.23
N LEU A 53 16.04 10.14 -24.43
CA LEU A 53 15.84 11.02 -23.28
C LEU A 53 15.38 12.42 -23.70
N ILE A 54 15.99 13.01 -24.73
CA ILE A 54 15.61 14.34 -25.25
C ILE A 54 14.18 14.28 -25.78
N TYR A 55 13.86 13.23 -26.52
CA TYR A 55 12.51 12.98 -27.02
C TYR A 55 11.46 12.92 -25.89
N LEU A 56 11.74 12.15 -24.83
CA LEU A 56 10.86 12.06 -23.67
C LEU A 56 10.70 13.42 -22.97
N GLN A 57 11.78 14.19 -22.84
CA GLN A 57 11.74 15.53 -22.26
C GLN A 57 10.86 16.49 -23.08
N GLU A 58 11.00 16.50 -24.41
CA GLU A 58 10.20 17.34 -25.31
C GLU A 58 8.72 16.95 -25.29
N ARG A 59 8.44 15.65 -25.18
CA ARG A 59 7.08 15.11 -25.22
C ARG A 59 6.30 15.31 -23.92
N VAL A 60 6.95 15.16 -22.77
CA VAL A 60 6.30 15.28 -21.45
C VAL A 60 6.48 16.67 -20.84
N GLY A 61 7.62 17.32 -21.06
CA GLY A 61 7.93 18.62 -20.50
C GLY A 61 8.15 18.59 -18.98
N SER A 62 7.73 19.67 -18.32
CA SER A 62 7.96 19.91 -16.89
C SER A 62 6.80 19.50 -15.99
N VAL A 63 5.95 18.58 -16.44
CA VAL A 63 4.86 18.02 -15.62
C VAL A 63 5.45 17.41 -14.34
N ALA A 64 4.85 17.74 -13.19
CA ALA A 64 5.23 17.15 -11.90
C ALA A 64 4.86 15.67 -11.89
N VAL A 65 5.79 14.81 -11.45
CA VAL A 65 5.59 13.37 -11.25
C VAL A 65 6.08 12.98 -9.86
N GLU A 66 5.48 11.95 -9.29
CA GLU A 66 5.90 11.38 -8.01
C GLU A 66 7.11 10.47 -8.17
N ALA A 67 8.29 10.95 -7.80
CA ALA A 67 9.54 10.18 -7.85
C ALA A 67 9.83 9.57 -6.48
N MET A 68 10.26 8.30 -6.45
CA MET A 68 10.83 7.72 -5.23
C MET A 68 12.27 8.21 -5.09
N LEU A 69 12.60 8.77 -3.94
CA LEU A 69 13.94 9.18 -3.55
C LEU A 69 14.48 8.19 -2.51
N SER A 70 15.62 7.57 -2.80
CA SER A 70 16.36 6.80 -1.80
C SER A 70 17.63 7.51 -1.35
N ARG A 71 17.80 7.62 -0.03
CA ARG A 71 18.99 8.16 0.64
C ARG A 71 19.98 7.06 1.06
N SER A 72 19.52 5.81 1.16
CA SER A 72 20.23 4.68 1.79
C SER A 72 20.74 3.63 0.81
N GLY A 73 20.41 3.71 -0.48
CA GLY A 73 20.97 2.82 -1.49
C GLY A 73 20.03 2.52 -2.65
N PRO A 74 20.35 1.52 -3.49
CA PRO A 74 19.58 1.22 -4.69
C PRO A 74 18.29 0.47 -4.42
N VAL A 75 18.01 0.06 -3.18
CA VAL A 75 16.82 -0.73 -2.84
C VAL A 75 15.66 0.21 -2.56
N PHE A 76 14.52 -0.01 -3.21
CA PHE A 76 13.24 0.68 -3.07
C PHE A 76 12.23 -0.24 -2.38
N TYR A 77 11.99 0.00 -1.10
CA TYR A 77 11.03 -0.71 -0.28
C TYR A 77 9.63 -0.14 -0.54
N GLY A 78 8.61 -1.00 -0.46
CA GLY A 78 7.21 -0.54 -0.50
C GLY A 78 6.75 0.06 0.83
N ASP A 79 7.53 -0.12 1.90
CA ASP A 79 7.30 0.60 3.15
C ASP A 79 7.67 2.08 2.95
N ILE A 80 6.66 2.94 3.02
CA ILE A 80 6.78 4.39 2.91
C ILE A 80 7.71 5.00 3.97
N ARG A 81 8.01 4.29 5.06
CA ARG A 81 9.02 4.71 6.06
C ARG A 81 10.45 4.64 5.50
N SER A 82 10.68 3.78 4.51
CA SER A 82 12.01 3.52 3.96
C SER A 82 12.34 4.38 2.74
N HIS A 83 11.33 4.98 2.10
CA HIS A 83 11.47 5.76 0.88
C HIS A 83 10.50 6.92 0.84
N GLU A 84 11.00 8.07 0.39
CA GLU A 84 10.18 9.27 0.25
C GLU A 84 9.67 9.36 -1.19
N ARG A 85 8.37 9.62 -1.37
CA ARG A 85 7.83 10.08 -2.66
C ARG A 85 7.87 11.60 -2.67
N VAL A 86 8.60 12.14 -3.63
CA VAL A 86 8.78 13.59 -3.78
C VAL A 86 8.24 14.05 -5.14
N PRO A 87 7.52 15.17 -5.19
CA PRO A 87 7.14 15.77 -6.45
C PRO A 87 8.39 16.26 -7.18
N LEU A 88 8.60 15.76 -8.38
CA LEU A 88 9.73 16.10 -9.23
C LEU A 88 9.23 16.40 -10.64
N SER A 89 9.66 17.50 -11.26
CA SER A 89 9.32 17.71 -12.66
C SER A 89 10.00 16.68 -13.55
N PHE A 90 9.24 16.10 -14.49
CA PHE A 90 9.73 15.05 -15.37
C PHE A 90 10.98 15.51 -16.15
N SER A 91 10.99 16.76 -16.64
CA SER A 91 12.17 17.34 -17.30
C SER A 91 13.41 17.40 -16.41
N THR A 92 13.25 17.59 -15.09
CA THR A 92 14.37 17.57 -14.14
C THR A 92 14.91 16.17 -13.95
N PHE A 93 14.03 15.18 -13.83
CA PHE A 93 14.43 13.77 -13.80
C PHE A 93 15.20 13.36 -15.08
N ILE A 94 14.73 13.79 -16.25
CA ILE A 94 15.43 13.53 -17.52
C ILE A 94 16.78 14.25 -17.60
N ARG A 95 16.87 15.51 -17.16
CA ARG A 95 18.15 16.24 -17.07
C ARG A 95 19.16 15.51 -16.18
N TYR A 96 18.71 14.92 -15.07
CA TYR A 96 19.55 14.09 -14.22
C TYR A 96 20.07 12.84 -14.98
N CYS A 97 19.19 12.15 -15.71
CA CYS A 97 19.55 11.00 -16.55
C CYS A 97 20.57 11.37 -17.66
N LEU A 98 20.39 12.53 -18.31
CA LEU A 98 21.31 13.06 -19.31
C LEU A 98 22.68 13.38 -18.71
N GLY A 99 22.73 13.93 -17.49
CA GLY A 99 23.98 14.18 -16.77
C GLY A 99 24.77 12.88 -16.52
N LEU A 100 24.07 11.80 -16.14
CA LEU A 100 24.68 10.49 -15.93
C LEU A 100 25.28 9.88 -17.20
N LEU A 101 24.60 10.02 -18.35
CA LEU A 101 25.14 9.58 -19.65
C LEU A 101 26.47 10.29 -19.96
N LYS A 102 26.51 11.62 -19.82
CA LYS A 102 27.70 12.43 -20.09
C LYS A 102 28.90 12.02 -19.22
N ASN A 103 28.65 11.74 -17.94
CA ASN A 103 29.70 11.31 -17.01
C ASN A 103 30.21 9.90 -17.30
N ARG A 104 29.38 9.04 -17.89
CA ARG A 104 29.73 7.65 -18.23
C ARG A 104 30.55 7.55 -19.51
N ASP A 105 30.34 8.47 -20.45
CA ASP A 105 30.98 8.41 -21.77
C ASP A 105 32.40 9.01 -21.86
N GLY A 106 32.87 9.76 -20.85
CA GLY A 106 34.29 10.11 -20.68
C GLY A 106 35.01 10.73 -21.90
N ARG A 107 34.30 11.13 -22.95
CA ARG A 107 34.82 11.77 -24.16
C ARG A 107 34.38 13.24 -24.15
N ARG A 108 35.37 14.13 -24.09
CA ARG A 108 35.23 15.47 -24.68
C ARG A 108 35.04 15.28 -26.18
N ASP A 109 33.93 15.76 -26.73
CA ASP A 109 33.88 16.38 -28.08
C ASP A 109 32.48 16.94 -28.40
N ASP A 110 32.43 18.28 -28.54
CA ASP A 110 31.98 19.04 -29.72
C ASP A 110 30.62 18.80 -30.38
N PHE A 111 29.64 18.16 -29.73
CA PHE A 111 28.28 18.04 -30.30
C PHE A 111 27.26 19.11 -29.83
N LEU A 112 27.66 20.05 -28.95
CA LEU A 112 26.76 21.07 -28.40
C LEU A 112 27.26 22.52 -28.55
N GLU A 113 28.23 22.79 -29.43
CA GLU A 113 28.54 24.17 -29.84
C GLU A 113 27.72 24.64 -31.05
N SER A 114 27.16 23.72 -31.85
CA SER A 114 26.39 24.09 -33.04
C SER A 114 24.93 24.50 -32.78
N GLN A 115 24.42 24.33 -31.55
CA GLN A 115 23.03 24.71 -31.19
C GLN A 115 22.90 25.88 -30.22
N LYS A 116 24.00 26.50 -29.77
CA LYS A 116 23.93 27.76 -28.99
C LYS A 116 23.35 28.95 -29.76
N HIS A 117 23.20 28.85 -31.09
CA HIS A 117 22.67 29.95 -31.92
C HIS A 117 21.18 29.87 -32.27
N SER A 118 20.39 28.93 -31.70
CA SER A 118 18.95 28.84 -32.04
C SER A 118 17.98 28.75 -30.87
N LEU A 119 18.45 28.78 -29.62
CA LEU A 119 17.60 28.82 -28.44
C LEU A 119 18.00 30.00 -27.54
N ALA A 120 17.73 31.21 -28.02
CA ALA A 120 17.58 32.36 -27.14
C ALA A 120 16.14 32.34 -26.59
N VAL A 121 15.94 31.57 -25.51
CA VAL A 121 14.77 31.70 -24.65
C VAL A 121 15.29 32.14 -23.29
N SER A 122 14.77 33.29 -22.87
CA SER A 122 15.03 34.08 -21.66
C SER A 122 15.76 33.36 -20.52
N ASP A 123 16.95 33.88 -20.23
CA ASP A 123 17.68 33.72 -18.97
C ASP A 123 16.80 34.08 -17.77
N THR A 124 16.40 33.09 -16.98
CA THR A 124 16.16 33.17 -15.53
C THR A 124 15.89 31.76 -15.02
N GLU A 125 16.98 31.03 -14.74
CA GLU A 125 17.10 29.90 -13.79
C GLU A 125 18.37 29.08 -14.12
N GLN A 126 19.53 29.74 -14.02
CA GLN A 126 20.80 29.02 -13.84
C GLN A 126 20.90 28.67 -12.36
N THR A 127 20.29 27.55 -11.97
CA THR A 127 20.68 26.87 -10.73
C THR A 127 21.83 25.94 -11.09
N ASP A 128 23.05 26.38 -10.79
CA ASP A 128 24.24 25.54 -10.77
C ASP A 128 24.00 24.42 -9.74
N LEU A 129 23.58 23.25 -10.23
CA LEU A 129 23.38 22.05 -9.43
C LEU A 129 24.74 21.43 -9.06
N HIS A 130 25.42 22.04 -8.09
CA HIS A 130 26.52 21.42 -7.35
C HIS A 130 25.95 20.32 -6.43
N PHE A 131 25.88 19.09 -6.92
CA PHE A 131 25.56 17.91 -6.10
C PHE A 131 26.86 17.38 -5.45
N GLU A 132 27.30 18.00 -4.36
CA GLU A 132 28.45 17.51 -3.54
C GLU A 132 28.04 16.51 -2.43
N GLU A 133 26.76 16.20 -2.29
CA GLU A 133 26.25 15.15 -1.40
C GLU A 133 25.94 13.88 -2.21
N ALA A 134 26.03 12.69 -1.58
CA ALA A 134 25.88 11.38 -2.22
C ALA A 134 24.76 11.37 -3.29
N PRO A 135 24.99 10.78 -4.49
CA PRO A 135 24.09 10.96 -5.62
C PRO A 135 22.68 10.49 -5.25
N GLN A 136 21.77 11.45 -5.08
CA GLN A 136 20.35 11.20 -4.82
C GLN A 136 19.80 10.29 -5.92
N GLN A 137 19.28 9.13 -5.53
CA GLN A 137 18.78 8.14 -6.48
C GLN A 137 17.28 8.31 -6.66
N PHE A 138 16.91 8.88 -7.80
CA PHE A 138 15.52 8.99 -8.21
C PHE A 138 15.09 7.76 -9.00
N TYR A 139 13.89 7.26 -8.67
CA TYR A 139 13.21 6.21 -9.39
C TYR A 139 11.76 6.61 -9.66
N LEU A 140 11.40 6.73 -10.93
CA LEU A 140 10.00 6.84 -11.34
C LEU A 140 9.39 5.43 -11.28
N ALA A 141 8.70 5.14 -10.19
CA ALA A 141 8.14 3.83 -9.90
C ALA A 141 6.62 3.91 -9.95
N GLN A 142 6.02 3.10 -10.84
CA GLN A 142 4.56 3.00 -10.99
C GLN A 142 3.89 4.35 -11.32
N VAL A 143 4.52 5.16 -12.17
CA VAL A 143 3.93 6.45 -12.58
C VAL A 143 2.87 6.17 -13.66
N PRO A 144 1.58 6.47 -13.43
CA PRO A 144 0.52 6.06 -14.35
C PRO A 144 0.60 6.82 -15.68
N ILE A 145 0.65 6.06 -16.78
CA ILE A 145 0.40 6.57 -18.14
C ILE A 145 -1.11 6.56 -18.38
N LEU A 146 -1.79 5.47 -18.00
CA LEU A 146 -3.23 5.31 -18.09
C LEU A 146 -3.76 4.66 -16.81
N ASN A 147 -4.91 5.12 -16.34
CA ASN A 147 -5.67 4.48 -15.28
C ASN A 147 -7.13 4.38 -15.73
N PHE A 148 -7.64 3.15 -15.85
CA PHE A 148 -9.00 2.92 -16.33
C PHE A 148 -10.04 2.92 -15.20
N GLU A 149 -9.59 2.94 -13.95
CA GLU A 149 -10.45 2.93 -12.76
C GLU A 149 -10.77 4.34 -12.27
N LYS A 150 -9.80 5.26 -12.42
CA LYS A 150 -9.96 6.68 -12.13
C LYS A 150 -10.24 7.43 -13.44
N LYS A 151 -11.31 8.24 -13.47
CA LYS A 151 -11.68 9.07 -14.66
C LYS A 151 -10.86 10.36 -14.79
N GLU A 152 -9.69 10.42 -14.17
CA GLU A 152 -8.84 11.61 -14.14
C GLU A 152 -7.83 11.58 -15.29
N HIS A 153 -7.48 12.75 -15.81
CA HIS A 153 -6.43 12.87 -16.81
C HIS A 153 -5.08 12.52 -16.17
N MET A 154 -4.34 11.61 -16.78
CA MET A 154 -3.05 11.18 -16.23
C MET A 154 -1.94 12.13 -16.70
N GLN A 155 -0.96 12.39 -15.83
CA GLN A 155 0.16 13.31 -16.10
C GLN A 155 1.00 12.90 -17.31
N LEU A 156 1.09 11.59 -17.57
CA LEU A 156 1.90 11.00 -18.64
C LEU A 156 1.06 10.46 -19.81
N GLU A 157 -0.23 10.85 -19.93
CA GLU A 157 -1.14 10.35 -20.97
C GLU A 157 -0.60 10.59 -22.40
N CYS A 158 0.20 11.66 -22.60
CA CYS A 158 0.85 11.94 -23.88
C CYS A 158 1.80 10.83 -24.37
N LEU A 159 2.30 9.97 -23.47
CA LEU A 159 3.15 8.82 -23.81
C LEU A 159 2.36 7.65 -24.40
N GLN A 160 1.02 7.64 -24.27
CA GLN A 160 0.16 6.58 -24.80
C GLN A 160 0.36 6.37 -26.31
N GLU A 161 0.60 7.42 -27.10
CA GLU A 161 0.71 7.30 -28.56
C GLU A 161 1.96 6.52 -29.04
N ASP A 162 2.92 6.31 -28.13
CA ASP A 162 4.15 5.58 -28.39
C ASP A 162 4.09 4.09 -27.99
N ILE A 163 3.09 3.71 -27.19
CA ILE A 163 2.87 2.35 -26.69
C ILE A 163 1.59 1.75 -27.29
N GLN A 164 1.51 0.42 -27.32
CA GLN A 164 0.33 -0.31 -27.77
C GLN A 164 0.02 -1.41 -26.76
N THR A 165 -1.24 -1.83 -26.65
CA THR A 165 -1.56 -3.02 -25.86
C THR A 165 -0.84 -4.23 -26.47
N PRO A 166 -0.03 -5.00 -25.71
CA PRO A 166 0.63 -6.19 -26.22
C PRO A 166 -0.39 -7.21 -26.75
N VAL A 167 -0.06 -7.89 -27.84
CA VAL A 167 -0.94 -8.89 -28.50
C VAL A 167 -1.60 -9.87 -27.51
N PRO A 168 -0.89 -10.45 -26.52
CA PRO A 168 -1.52 -11.38 -25.57
C PRO A 168 -2.66 -10.77 -24.74
N LEU A 169 -2.71 -9.43 -24.63
CA LEU A 169 -3.64 -8.68 -23.79
C LEU A 169 -4.74 -7.94 -24.58
N GLU A 170 -4.82 -8.05 -25.91
CA GLU A 170 -5.78 -7.29 -26.72
C GLU A 170 -7.25 -7.49 -26.32
N THR A 171 -7.59 -8.65 -25.76
CA THR A 171 -8.95 -8.99 -25.29
C THR A 171 -9.16 -8.73 -23.80
N LYS A 172 -8.16 -8.21 -23.10
CA LYS A 172 -8.20 -7.99 -21.64
C LYS A 172 -8.68 -6.60 -21.28
N SER A 173 -9.47 -6.52 -20.22
CA SER A 173 -9.84 -5.26 -19.58
C SER A 173 -8.74 -4.84 -18.62
N LEU A 174 -7.95 -3.85 -19.02
CA LEU A 174 -6.83 -3.33 -18.24
C LEU A 174 -7.32 -2.45 -17.08
N SER A 175 -6.61 -2.52 -15.96
CA SER A 175 -6.79 -1.62 -14.80
C SER A 175 -5.92 -0.38 -14.92
N SER A 176 -4.64 -0.56 -15.25
CA SER A 176 -3.68 0.54 -15.39
C SER A 176 -2.50 0.20 -16.28
N VAL A 177 -1.85 1.23 -16.82
CA VAL A 177 -0.57 1.15 -17.53
C VAL A 177 0.40 2.11 -16.87
N ASN A 178 1.53 1.61 -16.36
CA ASN A 178 2.47 2.44 -15.59
C ASN A 178 3.87 2.45 -16.18
N LEU A 179 4.52 3.61 -16.10
CA LEU A 179 5.92 3.84 -16.42
C LEU A 179 6.81 3.47 -15.23
N TRP A 180 7.92 2.81 -15.54
CA TRP A 180 9.01 2.52 -14.63
C TRP A 180 10.32 2.99 -15.23
N MET A 181 10.98 3.96 -14.61
CA MET A 181 12.23 4.52 -15.13
C MET A 181 13.21 4.85 -14.02
N ASN A 182 14.37 4.19 -14.02
CA ASN A 182 15.41 4.39 -13.03
C ASN A 182 16.66 5.04 -13.66
N SER A 183 17.19 6.04 -12.98
CA SER A 183 18.39 6.75 -13.40
C SER A 183 19.65 5.93 -13.16
N MET A 184 19.79 5.39 -11.95
CA MET A 184 20.88 4.53 -11.49
C MET A 184 20.40 3.08 -11.30
N LYS A 185 21.30 2.16 -10.92
CA LYS A 185 20.89 0.80 -10.54
C LYS A 185 19.81 0.87 -9.45
N ALA A 186 18.74 0.12 -9.63
CA ALA A 186 17.62 0.11 -8.69
C ALA A 186 17.15 -1.32 -8.46
N ARG A 187 16.76 -1.62 -7.23
CA ARG A 187 16.17 -2.89 -6.82
C ARG A 187 14.82 -2.63 -6.17
N SER A 188 13.76 -3.29 -6.62
CA SER A 188 12.52 -3.33 -5.84
C SER A 188 12.69 -4.27 -4.66
N SER A 189 12.10 -3.96 -3.52
CA SER A 189 11.91 -4.97 -2.46
C SER A 189 11.12 -6.18 -2.97
N THR A 190 11.26 -7.33 -2.30
CA THR A 190 10.54 -8.55 -2.67
C THR A 190 9.07 -8.43 -2.26
N HIS A 191 8.15 -8.49 -3.22
CA HIS A 191 6.73 -8.31 -2.99
C HIS A 191 5.88 -9.08 -4.00
N TYR A 192 4.57 -9.15 -3.78
CA TYR A 192 3.62 -9.58 -4.81
C TYR A 192 2.60 -8.48 -5.09
N ASP A 193 2.02 -8.54 -6.28
CA ASP A 193 0.94 -7.65 -6.71
C ASP A 193 -0.44 -8.33 -6.56
N PRO A 194 -1.50 -7.54 -6.31
CA PRO A 194 -2.89 -8.01 -6.36
C PRO A 194 -3.46 -8.09 -7.78
N HIS A 195 -2.64 -7.83 -8.80
CA HIS A 195 -3.02 -7.88 -10.21
C HIS A 195 -2.19 -8.92 -10.95
N HIS A 196 -2.74 -9.39 -12.07
CA HIS A 196 -1.88 -9.90 -13.13
C HIS A 196 -1.06 -8.75 -13.70
N ASN A 197 0.20 -9.02 -14.00
CA ASN A 197 1.14 -8.01 -14.46
C ASN A 197 1.86 -8.49 -15.72
N LEU A 198 1.96 -7.63 -16.74
CA LEU A 198 2.82 -7.84 -17.89
C LEU A 198 3.86 -6.73 -17.91
N LEU A 199 5.09 -7.04 -17.51
CA LEU A 199 6.21 -6.12 -17.44
C LEU A 199 6.98 -6.14 -18.77
N CYS A 200 6.90 -5.05 -19.55
CA CYS A 200 7.57 -4.90 -20.84
C CYS A 200 8.81 -4.00 -20.71
N ILE A 201 9.97 -4.47 -21.18
CA ILE A 201 11.23 -3.70 -21.12
C ILE A 201 11.38 -2.89 -22.40
N VAL A 202 11.25 -1.57 -22.30
CA VAL A 202 11.38 -0.66 -23.45
C VAL A 202 12.85 -0.41 -23.77
N SER A 203 13.66 -0.14 -22.73
CA SER A 203 15.11 0.06 -22.86
C SER A 203 15.84 -0.46 -21.62
N GLY A 204 17.08 -0.90 -21.78
CA GLY A 204 17.92 -1.43 -20.71
C GLY A 204 17.65 -2.91 -20.41
N CYS A 205 17.87 -3.30 -19.15
CA CYS A 205 17.85 -4.68 -18.70
C CYS A 205 17.30 -4.77 -17.27
N LYS A 206 16.46 -5.79 -17.03
CA LYS A 206 15.99 -6.14 -15.68
C LYS A 206 16.24 -7.62 -15.41
N GLU A 207 16.82 -7.94 -14.26
CA GLU A 207 16.81 -9.29 -13.69
C GLU A 207 15.63 -9.39 -12.72
N VAL A 208 14.76 -10.38 -12.93
CA VAL A 208 13.61 -10.63 -12.08
C VAL A 208 13.79 -11.98 -11.41
N THR A 209 13.85 -11.99 -10.07
CA THR A 209 13.77 -13.22 -9.28
C THR A 209 12.32 -13.41 -8.85
N LEU A 210 11.75 -14.60 -9.09
CA LEU A 210 10.35 -14.91 -8.81
C LEU A 210 10.20 -16.12 -7.89
N TRP A 211 9.18 -16.08 -7.05
CA TRP A 211 8.79 -17.18 -6.18
C TRP A 211 7.28 -17.44 -6.29
N PRO A 212 6.86 -18.72 -6.32
CA PRO A 212 5.45 -19.06 -6.35
C PRO A 212 4.76 -18.66 -5.03
N PRO A 213 3.43 -18.46 -5.02
CA PRO A 213 2.67 -18.21 -3.80
C PRO A 213 2.76 -19.34 -2.75
N SER A 214 3.27 -20.52 -3.10
CA SER A 214 3.56 -21.60 -2.14
C SER A 214 4.81 -21.33 -1.30
N ALA A 215 5.70 -20.44 -1.75
CA ALA A 215 6.94 -20.08 -1.07
C ALA A 215 6.75 -19.02 0.03
N THR A 216 5.55 -18.46 0.19
CA THR A 216 5.23 -17.42 1.19
C THR A 216 5.78 -17.70 2.60
N PRO A 217 5.72 -18.94 3.17
CA PRO A 217 6.28 -19.18 4.49
C PRO A 217 7.79 -18.90 4.60
N TYR A 218 8.54 -19.07 3.52
CA TYR A 218 10.00 -18.84 3.48
C TYR A 218 10.35 -17.37 3.26
N LEU A 219 9.40 -16.58 2.75
CA LEU A 219 9.55 -15.16 2.44
C LEU A 219 9.13 -14.25 3.60
N TYR A 220 8.52 -14.77 4.67
CA TYR A 220 8.12 -13.97 5.85
C TYR A 220 7.45 -12.64 5.47
N PRO A 221 6.23 -12.68 4.88
CA PRO A 221 5.53 -11.45 4.54
C PRO A 221 5.36 -10.57 5.79
N LEU A 222 5.40 -9.26 5.59
CA LEU A 222 5.09 -8.29 6.64
C LEU A 222 3.68 -8.52 7.20
N PRO A 223 3.39 -8.04 8.42
CA PRO A 223 2.13 -8.32 9.08
C PRO A 223 0.91 -7.96 8.21
N LEU A 224 -0.10 -8.84 8.19
CA LEU A 224 -1.30 -8.71 7.35
C LEU A 224 -2.08 -7.41 7.56
N TYR A 225 -1.94 -6.81 8.74
CA TYR A 225 -2.60 -5.58 9.14
C TYR A 225 -1.79 -4.32 8.83
N GLY A 226 -0.58 -4.46 8.27
CA GLY A 226 0.28 -3.35 7.88
C GLY A 226 0.12 -2.97 6.40
N GLU A 227 0.43 -1.72 6.09
CA GLU A 227 0.33 -1.13 4.73
C GLU A 227 1.20 -1.85 3.70
N ALA A 228 2.34 -2.41 4.12
CA ALA A 228 3.26 -3.15 3.27
C ALA A 228 3.11 -4.69 3.39
N SER A 229 1.94 -5.20 3.78
CA SER A 229 1.70 -6.63 4.04
C SER A 229 2.03 -7.57 2.86
N ASN A 230 2.07 -7.05 1.63
CA ASN A 230 2.45 -7.79 0.43
C ASN A 230 3.97 -7.88 0.20
N HIS A 231 4.78 -7.23 1.04
CA HIS A 231 6.24 -7.27 1.00
C HIS A 231 6.81 -8.33 1.93
N SER A 232 7.98 -8.86 1.56
CA SER A 232 8.79 -9.73 2.40
C SER A 232 9.58 -8.92 3.43
N SER A 233 9.68 -9.43 4.66
CA SER A 233 10.58 -8.88 5.68
C SER A 233 12.04 -9.36 5.53
N VAL A 234 12.32 -10.23 4.55
CA VAL A 234 13.65 -10.83 4.34
C VAL A 234 14.42 -10.03 3.30
N THR A 235 15.58 -9.51 3.70
CA THR A 235 16.57 -9.00 2.75
C THR A 235 17.28 -10.17 2.08
N LEU A 236 17.11 -10.34 0.77
CA LEU A 236 17.57 -11.56 0.07
C LEU A 236 19.08 -11.68 -0.11
N GLU A 237 19.82 -10.57 -0.11
CA GLU A 237 21.29 -10.63 -0.24
C GLU A 237 21.95 -11.19 1.01
N GLU A 238 21.47 -10.76 2.19
CA GLU A 238 22.00 -11.16 3.48
C GLU A 238 20.83 -11.36 4.46
N PRO A 239 20.09 -12.49 4.35
CA PRO A 239 18.99 -12.76 5.24
C PRO A 239 19.53 -13.01 6.65
N ASP A 240 18.99 -12.31 7.65
CA ASP A 240 19.27 -12.65 9.05
C ASP A 240 18.59 -13.99 9.39
N LEU A 241 19.35 -15.07 9.28
CA LEU A 241 18.89 -16.42 9.53
C LEU A 241 18.53 -16.67 11.01
N SER A 242 18.95 -15.79 11.93
CA SER A 242 18.53 -15.87 13.33
C SER A 242 17.06 -15.49 13.49
N LEU A 243 16.59 -14.49 12.72
CA LEU A 243 15.19 -14.04 12.71
C LEU A 243 14.35 -14.85 11.71
N CYS A 244 14.93 -15.24 10.58
CA CYS A 244 14.23 -15.87 9.47
C CYS A 244 14.86 -17.23 9.09
N PRO A 245 14.86 -18.25 9.97
CA PRO A 245 15.57 -19.50 9.72
C PRO A 245 15.07 -20.29 8.50
N ARG A 246 13.81 -20.12 8.09
CA ARG A 246 13.26 -20.76 6.88
C ARG A 246 13.79 -20.12 5.58
N ALA A 247 14.41 -18.94 5.65
CA ALA A 247 14.95 -18.25 4.49
C ALA A 247 16.09 -19.05 3.82
N THR A 248 16.72 -20.00 4.52
CA THR A 248 17.74 -20.90 3.95
C THR A 248 17.24 -21.69 2.74
N CYS A 249 15.93 -21.93 2.64
CA CYS A 249 15.34 -22.70 1.54
C CYS A 249 14.86 -21.81 0.37
N LEU A 250 15.04 -20.49 0.42
CA LEU A 250 14.50 -19.57 -0.58
C LEU A 250 15.00 -19.85 -2.00
N SER A 251 16.27 -20.26 -2.13
CA SER A 251 16.88 -20.62 -3.41
C SER A 251 16.24 -21.84 -4.05
N ASP A 252 15.59 -22.73 -3.27
CA ASP A 252 14.99 -23.96 -3.79
C ASP A 252 13.67 -23.71 -4.53
N PHE A 253 13.04 -22.56 -4.26
CA PHE A 253 11.75 -22.14 -4.80
C PHE A 253 11.85 -20.94 -5.74
N SER A 254 13.03 -20.32 -5.84
CA SER A 254 13.22 -19.14 -6.69
C SER A 254 13.55 -19.54 -8.13
N GLN A 255 13.14 -18.67 -9.06
CA GLN A 255 13.56 -18.74 -10.46
C GLN A 255 13.97 -17.34 -10.92
N LYS A 256 15.08 -17.25 -11.65
CA LYS A 256 15.60 -15.98 -12.18
C LYS A 256 15.37 -15.88 -13.67
N VAL A 257 14.99 -14.69 -14.11
CA VAL A 257 14.80 -14.34 -15.52
C VAL A 257 15.52 -13.03 -15.81
N VAL A 258 16.29 -12.99 -16.89
CA VAL A 258 16.86 -11.75 -17.43
C VAL A 258 16.02 -11.29 -18.62
N LEU A 259 15.52 -10.07 -18.53
CA LEU A 259 14.70 -9.42 -19.54
C LEU A 259 15.52 -8.31 -20.20
N HIS A 260 15.61 -8.36 -21.53
CA HIS A 260 16.26 -7.31 -22.31
C HIS A 260 15.22 -6.44 -23.01
N ALA A 261 15.65 -5.28 -23.51
CA ALA A 261 14.83 -4.41 -24.33
C ALA A 261 14.07 -5.21 -25.42
N GLY A 262 12.76 -5.03 -25.46
CA GLY A 262 11.83 -5.72 -26.34
C GLY A 262 11.10 -6.90 -25.70
N ASP A 263 11.61 -7.46 -24.61
CA ASP A 263 10.99 -8.61 -23.93
C ASP A 263 9.85 -8.18 -23.00
N ALA A 264 8.91 -9.09 -22.75
CA ALA A 264 7.87 -8.95 -21.75
C ALA A 264 7.83 -10.15 -20.79
N LEU A 265 7.51 -9.91 -19.53
CA LEU A 265 7.32 -10.95 -18.50
C LEU A 265 5.90 -10.86 -17.94
N PHE A 266 5.14 -11.93 -18.13
CA PHE A 266 3.88 -12.14 -17.42
C PHE A 266 4.19 -12.64 -16.01
N ILE A 267 3.72 -11.89 -15.01
CA ILE A 267 3.78 -12.22 -13.59
C ILE A 267 2.34 -12.42 -13.12
N PRO A 268 1.94 -13.65 -12.75
CA PRO A 268 0.61 -13.90 -12.28
C PRO A 268 0.38 -13.28 -10.89
N GLU A 269 -0.88 -12.98 -10.58
CA GLU A 269 -1.28 -12.43 -9.29
C GLU A 269 -0.75 -13.28 -8.12
N GLY A 270 -0.21 -12.61 -7.09
CA GLY A 270 0.30 -13.26 -5.87
C GLY A 270 1.66 -13.94 -6.01
N TRP A 271 2.30 -13.91 -7.19
CA TRP A 271 3.70 -14.30 -7.32
C TRP A 271 4.61 -13.24 -6.73
N PHE A 272 5.45 -13.67 -5.79
CA PHE A 272 6.48 -12.79 -5.25
C PHE A 272 7.55 -12.57 -6.30
N HIS A 273 8.04 -11.34 -6.39
CA HIS A 273 9.08 -10.97 -7.31
C HIS A 273 9.98 -9.87 -6.73
N GLN A 274 11.25 -9.94 -7.10
CA GLN A 274 12.26 -8.91 -6.88
C GLN A 274 12.81 -8.49 -8.24
N VAL A 275 12.91 -7.19 -8.48
CA VAL A 275 13.34 -6.64 -9.76
C VAL A 275 14.62 -5.83 -9.57
N ASP A 276 15.71 -6.34 -10.13
CA ASP A 276 17.00 -5.67 -10.22
C ASP A 276 17.13 -5.00 -11.60
N SER A 277 17.31 -3.68 -11.61
CA SER A 277 17.32 -2.85 -12.82
C SER A 277 18.69 -2.25 -13.07
N GLU A 278 19.17 -2.32 -14.31
CA GLU A 278 20.40 -1.65 -14.71
C GLU A 278 20.20 -0.14 -14.85
N VAL A 279 21.31 0.61 -14.87
CA VAL A 279 21.35 2.07 -15.07
C VAL A 279 20.55 2.47 -16.33
N LEU A 280 19.73 3.52 -16.23
CA LEU A 280 18.92 4.07 -17.32
C LEU A 280 17.96 3.05 -17.98
N THR A 281 17.33 2.21 -17.17
CA THR A 281 16.34 1.23 -17.64
C THR A 281 14.94 1.86 -17.68
N ILE A 282 14.20 1.59 -18.75
CA ILE A 282 12.81 2.03 -18.96
C ILE A 282 11.94 0.80 -19.19
N ALA A 283 10.86 0.68 -18.43
CA ALA A 283 9.87 -0.38 -18.60
C ALA A 283 8.45 0.21 -18.50
N VAL A 284 7.50 -0.50 -19.12
CA VAL A 284 6.08 -0.22 -19.03
C VAL A 284 5.40 -1.49 -18.58
N ASN A 285 4.54 -1.40 -17.57
CA ASN A 285 3.78 -2.55 -17.12
C ASN A 285 2.28 -2.35 -17.34
N PHE A 286 1.58 -3.46 -17.57
CA PHE A 286 0.13 -3.52 -17.69
C PHE A 286 -0.42 -4.33 -16.52
N TRP A 287 -1.36 -3.74 -15.79
CA TRP A 287 -2.11 -4.46 -14.77
C TRP A 287 -3.53 -4.74 -15.24
N TRP A 288 -4.00 -5.94 -14.94
CA TRP A 288 -5.40 -6.32 -15.08
C TRP A 288 -5.81 -7.26 -13.96
N ARG A 289 -7.11 -7.26 -13.70
CA ARG A 289 -7.73 -8.13 -12.71
C ARG A 289 -7.74 -9.58 -13.21
N SER A 290 -7.30 -10.51 -12.37
CA SER A 290 -7.59 -11.93 -12.58
C SER A 290 -9.09 -12.22 -12.52
N MET A 291 -9.51 -13.41 -12.99
CA MET A 291 -10.86 -13.89 -12.74
C MET A 291 -11.20 -13.97 -11.25
N THR A 292 -10.20 -14.25 -10.41
CA THR A 292 -10.38 -14.37 -8.96
C THR A 292 -10.78 -13.04 -8.35
N ILE A 293 -10.12 -11.95 -8.74
CA ILE A 293 -10.38 -10.61 -8.20
C ILE A 293 -11.57 -9.92 -8.91
N SER A 294 -11.80 -10.19 -10.20
CA SER A 294 -12.97 -9.67 -10.94
C SER A 294 -14.31 -10.14 -10.37
N GLY A 295 -14.32 -11.28 -9.67
CA GLY A 295 -15.50 -11.80 -8.97
C GLY A 295 -15.74 -11.20 -7.57
N MET A 296 -14.97 -10.20 -7.14
CA MET A 296 -15.08 -9.57 -5.82
C MET A 296 -15.59 -8.12 -5.93
N LEU A 297 -16.45 -7.72 -4.99
CA LEU A 297 -17.14 -6.42 -5.02
C LEU A 297 -16.26 -5.23 -4.58
N GLU A 298 -15.15 -5.46 -3.84
CA GLU A 298 -14.28 -4.41 -3.28
C GLU A 298 -12.78 -4.75 -3.44
N HIS A 299 -11.94 -3.71 -3.59
CA HIS A 299 -10.51 -3.79 -3.89
C HIS A 299 -9.66 -3.97 -2.61
N MET A 300 -9.31 -5.22 -2.30
CA MET A 300 -8.09 -5.69 -1.60
C MET A 300 -7.69 -5.13 -0.21
N ASP A 301 -8.36 -5.56 0.87
CA ASP A 301 -7.76 -5.62 2.24
C ASP A 301 -7.70 -7.05 2.81
N ALA A 302 -8.58 -7.93 2.33
CA ALA A 302 -8.90 -9.21 2.97
C ALA A 302 -8.52 -10.45 2.15
N TYR A 303 -7.97 -10.30 0.93
CA TYR A 303 -7.77 -11.43 0.01
C TYR A 303 -6.85 -12.53 0.57
N TYR A 304 -5.89 -12.13 1.39
CA TYR A 304 -5.06 -13.07 2.14
C TYR A 304 -5.62 -13.43 3.52
N LEU A 305 -6.38 -12.53 4.18
CA LEU A 305 -7.23 -12.91 5.32
C LEU A 305 -8.07 -14.16 4.96
N ARG A 306 -8.59 -14.18 3.73
CA ARG A 306 -9.42 -15.23 3.13
C ARG A 306 -8.65 -16.52 2.79
N ARG A 307 -7.39 -16.46 2.31
CA ARG A 307 -6.57 -17.68 2.11
C ARG A 307 -6.17 -18.33 3.44
N ILE A 308 -5.96 -17.54 4.48
CA ILE A 308 -5.58 -17.98 5.83
C ILE A 308 -6.78 -18.59 6.58
N LEU A 309 -7.97 -18.01 6.50
CA LEU A 309 -9.20 -18.62 7.06
C LEU A 309 -9.55 -19.95 6.38
N LYS A 310 -9.39 -20.06 5.05
CA LYS A 310 -9.70 -21.28 4.28
C LYS A 310 -8.80 -22.47 4.63
N ARG A 311 -7.50 -22.25 4.92
CA ARG A 311 -6.55 -23.32 5.34
C ARG A 311 -6.85 -23.81 6.78
N GLN A 312 -7.24 -22.89 7.67
CA GLN A 312 -7.56 -23.17 9.07
C GLN A 312 -8.86 -23.99 9.25
N ILE A 313 -9.92 -23.72 8.48
CA ILE A 313 -11.18 -24.49 8.51
C ILE A 313 -10.99 -25.92 7.98
N HIS A 314 -10.20 -26.09 6.92
CA HIS A 314 -9.92 -27.40 6.33
C HIS A 314 -9.10 -28.32 7.27
N LEU A 315 -8.12 -27.77 7.99
CA LEU A 315 -7.33 -28.51 8.97
C LEU A 315 -8.20 -28.95 10.17
N ARG A 316 -9.11 -28.07 10.64
CA ARG A 316 -10.08 -28.40 11.72
C ARG A 316 -11.06 -29.51 11.30
N GLN A 317 -11.63 -29.46 10.10
CA GLN A 317 -12.53 -30.50 9.57
C GLN A 317 -11.82 -31.84 9.35
N SER A 318 -10.56 -31.81 8.88
CA SER A 318 -9.68 -32.98 8.75
C SER A 318 -9.37 -33.65 10.10
N LEU A 319 -9.02 -32.85 11.11
CA LEU A 319 -8.78 -33.35 12.48
C LEU A 319 -10.06 -33.87 13.14
N GLN A 320 -11.22 -33.23 12.93
CA GLN A 320 -12.51 -33.70 13.45
C GLN A 320 -12.99 -34.99 12.77
N MET A 321 -12.79 -35.16 11.45
CA MET A 321 -13.08 -36.42 10.77
C MET A 321 -12.17 -37.55 11.24
N LYS A 322 -10.85 -37.30 11.36
CA LYS A 322 -9.89 -38.27 11.89
C LYS A 322 -10.23 -38.68 13.32
N ALA A 323 -10.60 -37.71 14.17
CA ALA A 323 -11.04 -37.99 15.53
C ALA A 323 -12.35 -38.81 15.57
N LYS A 324 -13.35 -38.49 14.74
CA LYS A 324 -14.61 -39.25 14.67
C LYS A 324 -14.42 -40.67 14.14
N LEU A 325 -13.52 -40.87 13.17
CA LEU A 325 -13.20 -42.20 12.64
C LEU A 325 -12.51 -43.07 13.70
N VAL A 326 -11.53 -42.52 14.42
CA VAL A 326 -10.88 -43.17 15.58
C VAL A 326 -11.90 -43.51 16.67
N MET A 327 -12.91 -42.66 16.91
CA MET A 327 -13.98 -42.93 17.89
C MET A 327 -14.99 -43.98 17.40
N LEU A 328 -15.28 -44.06 16.09
CA LEU A 328 -16.12 -45.10 15.48
C LEU A 328 -15.43 -46.47 15.50
N GLU A 329 -14.13 -46.52 15.24
CA GLU A 329 -13.30 -47.73 15.28
C GLU A 329 -13.04 -48.20 16.73
N ALA A 330 -12.89 -47.26 17.67
CA ALA A 330 -12.79 -47.56 19.09
C ALA A 330 -14.14 -47.96 19.71
N GLY A 331 -15.25 -47.40 19.21
CA GLY A 331 -16.61 -47.67 19.68
C GLY A 331 -17.16 -49.03 19.24
N GLN A 332 -16.77 -49.52 18.06
CA GLN A 332 -17.09 -50.90 17.65
C GLN A 332 -16.38 -51.96 18.51
N ASN A 333 -15.29 -51.61 19.19
CA ASN A 333 -14.41 -52.55 19.91
C ASN A 333 -14.57 -52.56 21.43
N LYS A 334 -15.53 -51.82 22.02
CA LYS A 334 -15.78 -51.86 23.47
C LYS A 334 -17.27 -52.02 23.82
N MET A 335 -17.58 -53.25 24.22
CA MET A 335 -18.58 -53.63 25.23
C MET A 335 -20.03 -53.90 24.79
N LEU A 336 -20.21 -55.18 24.44
CA LEU A 336 -21.31 -56.08 24.81
C LEU A 336 -22.14 -55.73 26.08
N GLN A 337 -23.48 -55.82 25.93
CA GLN A 337 -24.56 -56.30 26.85
C GLN A 337 -25.35 -55.36 27.82
N PHE A 338 -26.50 -54.81 27.34
CA PHE A 338 -27.96 -54.89 27.72
C PHE A 338 -28.53 -55.10 29.17
N PRO A 339 -29.87 -54.87 29.48
CA PRO A 339 -31.01 -54.25 28.72
C PRO A 339 -32.08 -53.36 29.48
N SER A 340 -32.97 -52.72 28.67
CA SER A 340 -34.41 -52.30 28.83
C SER A 340 -34.79 -51.14 29.81
N SER A 341 -35.77 -50.25 29.56
CA SER A 341 -37.05 -50.31 28.79
C SER A 341 -37.67 -48.91 28.42
N SER A 342 -38.38 -48.85 27.26
CA SER A 342 -39.62 -48.07 26.87
C SER A 342 -39.68 -46.52 27.02
N MET A 343 -40.34 -45.68 26.21
CA MET A 343 -41.37 -45.80 25.15
C MET A 343 -41.50 -44.44 24.37
N ASP A 344 -42.12 -44.50 23.19
CA ASP A 344 -42.39 -43.50 22.13
C ASP A 344 -43.00 -42.13 22.48
N LYS A 345 -42.74 -41.11 21.64
CA LYS A 345 -43.77 -40.48 20.75
C LYS A 345 -43.23 -39.41 19.78
N THR A 346 -43.73 -39.52 18.55
CA THR A 346 -43.57 -38.75 17.30
C THR A 346 -44.34 -37.41 17.28
N ILE A 347 -44.00 -36.49 16.33
CA ILE A 347 -44.86 -35.52 15.55
C ILE A 347 -43.95 -34.36 15.02
N THR A 348 -43.48 -34.37 13.77
CA THR A 348 -43.96 -33.68 12.53
C THR A 348 -43.88 -32.13 12.45
N CYS A 349 -43.06 -31.66 11.49
CA CYS A 349 -43.29 -30.69 10.39
C CYS A 349 -43.87 -29.28 10.68
N THR A 350 -43.21 -28.20 10.24
CA THR A 350 -43.61 -27.38 9.06
C THR A 350 -42.73 -26.14 8.84
N THR A 351 -42.48 -25.88 7.56
CA THR A 351 -42.01 -24.67 6.89
C THR A 351 -42.95 -23.47 7.03
N SER A 352 -42.39 -22.25 7.11
CA SER A 352 -42.99 -21.03 6.52
C SER A 352 -41.95 -19.89 6.40
N GLN A 353 -41.56 -19.58 5.17
CA GLN A 353 -41.33 -18.21 4.67
C GLN A 353 -42.68 -17.45 4.63
N PRO A 354 -42.78 -16.10 4.58
CA PRO A 354 -42.17 -15.28 3.51
C PRO A 354 -41.84 -13.78 3.78
N SER A 355 -41.08 -13.22 2.83
CA SER A 355 -41.10 -11.87 2.22
C SER A 355 -41.47 -10.60 3.01
N ASN A 356 -40.65 -9.55 2.90
CA ASN A 356 -41.05 -8.32 2.17
C ASN A 356 -39.89 -7.32 1.97
N ALA A 357 -39.96 -6.65 0.82
CA ALA A 357 -39.08 -5.62 0.29
C ALA A 357 -39.48 -4.20 0.74
N TYR A 358 -38.54 -3.25 0.83
CA TYR A 358 -38.70 -1.77 0.70
C TYR A 358 -37.29 -1.18 0.49
N ARG A 359 -36.91 -0.63 -0.67
CA ARG A 359 -37.21 0.66 -1.33
C ARG A 359 -36.14 1.73 -1.10
N ASP A 360 -35.54 2.12 -2.22
CA ASP A 360 -34.66 3.28 -2.43
C ASP A 360 -35.38 4.61 -2.18
N HIS A 361 -34.65 5.58 -1.64
CA HIS A 361 -35.01 6.99 -1.69
C HIS A 361 -33.85 7.83 -2.22
N VAL A 362 -34.08 8.38 -3.41
CA VAL A 362 -33.37 9.48 -4.05
C VAL A 362 -33.72 10.79 -3.33
N HIS A 363 -32.71 11.60 -2.99
CA HIS A 363 -32.91 13.01 -2.64
C HIS A 363 -32.18 13.93 -3.62
N GLN A 364 -32.98 14.80 -4.22
CA GLN A 364 -32.62 15.88 -5.13
C GLN A 364 -32.66 17.18 -4.32
N GLY A 365 -31.66 18.04 -4.44
CA GLY A 365 -31.55 19.26 -3.63
C GLY A 365 -30.57 20.30 -4.17
N ILE A 366 -31.03 21.06 -5.17
CA ILE A 366 -30.89 22.52 -5.33
C ILE A 366 -29.49 23.15 -5.29
N SER A 367 -29.09 23.62 -6.47
CA SER A 367 -28.05 24.61 -6.77
C SER A 367 -28.22 25.92 -5.98
N THR A 368 -27.15 26.35 -5.32
CA THR A 368 -26.88 27.78 -5.06
C THR A 368 -25.43 28.11 -5.37
N ASN A 369 -25.29 29.05 -6.29
CA ASN A 369 -24.05 29.62 -6.81
C ASN A 369 -23.42 30.52 -5.75
N CYS A 370 -22.15 30.30 -5.38
CA CYS A 370 -21.34 31.34 -4.74
C CYS A 370 -19.94 31.31 -5.33
N GLY A 371 -19.64 32.31 -6.17
CA GLY A 371 -18.35 32.45 -6.83
C GLY A 371 -17.31 33.01 -5.87
N TYR A 372 -16.16 32.35 -5.78
CA TYR A 372 -14.95 32.93 -5.23
C TYR A 372 -13.99 33.26 -6.37
N ARG A 373 -13.69 34.56 -6.50
CA ARG A 373 -12.71 35.08 -7.46
C ARG A 373 -11.30 34.71 -7.00
N SER A 374 -10.52 34.19 -7.93
CA SER A 374 -9.06 34.09 -7.85
C SER A 374 -8.45 35.49 -7.74
N SER A 375 -7.49 35.66 -6.83
CA SER A 375 -6.41 36.63 -6.97
C SER A 375 -5.15 36.02 -6.35
N LYS A 376 -4.15 35.84 -7.22
CA LYS A 376 -2.78 35.45 -6.89
C LYS A 376 -2.13 36.54 -6.05
N ASP A 377 -1.14 36.11 -5.25
CA ASP A 377 -0.27 36.88 -4.37
C ASP A 377 -0.80 37.17 -2.96
N GLU A 378 -0.70 36.20 -2.04
CA GLU A 378 -0.16 36.50 -0.71
C GLU A 378 0.39 35.26 0.03
N LEU A 379 1.65 35.43 0.39
CA LEU A 379 2.60 34.55 1.06
C LEU A 379 2.17 34.30 2.53
N LYS A 380 2.20 33.04 3.02
CA LYS A 380 1.95 32.63 4.42
C LYS A 380 0.56 33.03 4.97
N SER A 381 -0.49 32.31 4.57
CA SER A 381 -1.79 32.38 5.24
C SER A 381 -1.68 31.85 6.68
N LYS A 382 -1.46 32.76 7.63
CA LYS A 382 -1.54 32.51 9.06
C LYS A 382 -3.03 32.55 9.40
N VAL A 383 -3.68 31.39 9.54
CA VAL A 383 -5.08 31.31 9.99
C VAL A 383 -5.18 32.08 11.31
N MET A 384 -5.83 33.24 11.32
CA MET A 384 -6.01 34.00 12.55
C MET A 384 -7.04 33.27 13.39
N LEU A 385 -6.80 33.14 14.71
CA LEU A 385 -7.73 32.51 15.65
C LEU A 385 -9.15 33.13 15.61
N GLN A 386 -9.26 34.36 15.10
CA GLN A 386 -10.51 35.11 14.95
C GLN A 386 -11.33 34.71 13.71
N ASP A 387 -10.70 34.06 12.72
CA ASP A 387 -11.34 33.63 11.47
C ASP A 387 -11.86 32.19 11.56
N LEU A 388 -11.60 31.50 12.68
CA LEU A 388 -12.12 30.16 12.94
C LEU A 388 -13.62 30.22 13.24
N GLU A 389 -14.39 29.37 12.57
CA GLU A 389 -15.79 29.16 12.92
C GLU A 389 -15.94 28.82 14.42
N PRO A 390 -17.02 29.25 15.10
CA PRO A 390 -17.20 29.03 16.54
C PRO A 390 -17.05 27.56 16.96
N CYS A 391 -17.53 26.64 16.13
CA CYS A 391 -17.42 25.19 16.36
C CYS A 391 -15.97 24.69 16.25
N ALA A 392 -15.18 25.23 15.33
CA ALA A 392 -13.76 24.90 15.18
C ALA A 392 -12.94 25.46 16.37
N SER A 393 -13.24 26.69 16.81
CA SER A 393 -12.60 27.31 17.99
C SER A 393 -12.89 26.55 19.29
N GLN A 394 -14.12 26.06 19.46
CA GLN A 394 -14.49 25.21 20.59
C GLN A 394 -13.71 23.89 20.56
N SER A 395 -13.67 23.24 19.40
CA SER A 395 -12.96 21.96 19.23
C SER A 395 -11.45 22.09 19.43
N LEU A 396 -10.85 23.19 18.96
CA LEU A 396 -9.45 23.54 19.20
C LEU A 396 -9.15 23.67 20.69
N SER A 397 -9.99 24.42 21.42
CA SER A 397 -9.83 24.64 22.86
C SER A 397 -9.96 23.34 23.66
N GLU A 398 -10.91 22.48 23.27
CA GLU A 398 -11.14 21.18 23.88
C GLU A 398 -9.97 20.21 23.61
N LEU A 399 -9.47 20.17 22.38
CA LEU A 399 -8.33 19.33 22.00
C LEU A 399 -7.05 19.74 22.75
N ILE A 400 -6.78 21.04 22.84
CA ILE A 400 -5.66 21.59 23.65
C ILE A 400 -5.79 21.14 25.11
N SER A 401 -6.98 21.28 25.70
CA SER A 401 -7.25 20.86 27.08
C SER A 401 -6.97 19.37 27.30
N LEU A 402 -7.46 18.50 26.40
CA LEU A 402 -7.25 17.06 26.47
C LEU A 402 -5.78 16.67 26.38
N VAL A 403 -5.00 17.31 25.50
CA VAL A 403 -3.56 17.08 25.37
C VAL A 403 -2.84 17.46 26.66
N HIS A 404 -3.11 18.64 27.20
CA HIS A 404 -2.48 19.09 28.46
C HIS A 404 -2.86 18.24 29.68
N ASN A 405 -4.07 17.68 29.71
CA ASN A 405 -4.51 16.79 30.79
C ASN A 405 -3.82 15.42 30.71
N ARG A 406 -3.60 14.87 29.51
CA ARG A 406 -2.87 13.59 29.34
C ARG A 406 -1.38 13.71 29.68
N LEU A 407 -0.79 14.88 29.49
CA LEU A 407 0.63 15.13 29.79
C LEU A 407 0.89 15.50 31.26
N ASN A 408 -0.16 15.85 32.03
CA ASN A 408 -0.08 16.17 33.46
C ASN A 408 -0.83 15.13 34.30
N PRO A 409 -0.24 13.96 34.60
CA PRO A 409 -0.88 12.92 35.41
C PRO A 409 -1.18 13.33 36.86
N SER A 410 -0.67 14.47 37.33
CA SER A 410 -0.83 14.97 38.71
C SER A 410 -2.22 15.54 39.06
N LYS A 411 -3.19 15.53 38.13
CA LYS A 411 -4.57 15.97 38.41
C LYS A 411 -5.62 14.85 38.53
N LEU A 412 -5.22 13.58 38.37
CA LEU A 412 -6.14 12.44 38.45
C LEU A 412 -6.30 11.83 39.86
N THR A 413 -5.64 12.39 40.88
CA THR A 413 -5.67 11.86 42.26
C THR A 413 -6.33 12.75 43.31
N GLU A 414 -7.17 13.72 42.92
CA GLU A 414 -7.95 14.51 43.91
C GLU A 414 -9.42 14.62 43.49
N SER A 415 -10.19 13.53 43.70
CA SER A 415 -11.61 13.60 44.06
C SER A 415 -12.20 12.21 44.27
N THR A 416 -11.72 11.46 45.28
CA THR A 416 -12.55 10.54 46.08
C THR A 416 -11.75 9.99 47.27
N ASP A 417 -11.69 10.77 48.35
CA ASP A 417 -11.37 10.24 49.67
C ASP A 417 -12.68 10.01 50.44
N ASN A 418 -13.01 8.73 50.67
CA ASN A 418 -13.15 8.15 52.02
C ASN A 418 -13.85 6.78 51.98
N SER A 419 -13.08 5.69 52.10
CA SER A 419 -13.22 4.70 53.19
C SER A 419 -12.21 3.56 53.11
N SER A 420 -11.32 3.54 54.11
CA SER A 420 -10.67 2.40 54.77
C SER A 420 -10.12 1.21 53.96
N ALA A 421 -8.79 1.18 53.88
CA ALA A 421 -7.85 0.10 54.21
C ALA A 421 -8.32 -1.37 54.10
N GLY A 422 -7.63 -2.09 53.22
CA GLY A 422 -7.49 -3.54 53.22
C GLY A 422 -6.43 -3.93 52.20
N GLU A 423 -5.19 -4.08 52.65
CA GLU A 423 -4.07 -4.63 51.87
C GLU A 423 -4.45 -6.02 51.35
N ASN A 424 -4.26 -6.25 50.05
CA ASN A 424 -3.69 -7.49 49.52
C ASN A 424 -3.22 -7.28 48.08
N ASP A 425 -1.93 -7.54 47.93
CA ASP A 425 -1.15 -7.69 46.71
C ASP A 425 -1.70 -8.85 45.86
N GLU A 426 -1.88 -8.63 44.55
CA GLU A 426 -1.59 -9.58 43.47
C GLU A 426 -2.09 -9.06 42.10
N THR A 427 -1.12 -8.90 41.19
CA THR A 427 -1.21 -8.93 39.73
C THR A 427 -2.59 -9.12 39.10
N ASN A 428 -3.22 -8.03 38.67
CA ASN A 428 -4.33 -8.05 37.71
C ASN A 428 -3.94 -7.23 36.47
N LYS A 429 -3.28 -7.90 35.50
CA LYS A 429 -3.27 -7.44 34.11
C LYS A 429 -4.72 -7.45 33.63
N ARG A 430 -5.39 -6.30 33.69
CA ARG A 430 -6.69 -6.11 33.06
C ARG A 430 -6.52 -6.39 31.58
N LYS A 431 -7.21 -7.42 31.10
CA LYS A 431 -7.56 -7.57 29.69
C LYS A 431 -8.36 -6.32 29.32
N GLU A 432 -7.74 -5.41 28.58
CA GLU A 432 -8.48 -4.36 27.88
C GLU A 432 -9.21 -5.03 26.71
N ASP A 433 -10.42 -5.48 27.00
CA ASP A 433 -11.40 -5.80 25.98
C ASP A 433 -11.84 -4.52 25.26
N SER A 434 -12.02 -4.68 23.96
CA SER A 434 -12.80 -3.86 23.03
C SER A 434 -12.11 -2.67 22.35
N CYS A 435 -12.09 -2.76 21.02
CA CYS A 435 -12.00 -1.67 20.06
C CYS A 435 -13.22 -0.75 20.19
N SER A 436 -13.45 -0.16 21.36
CA SER A 436 -14.54 0.77 21.61
C SER A 436 -13.98 2.19 21.70
N THR A 437 -14.45 3.08 20.83
CA THR A 437 -14.15 4.51 20.87
C THR A 437 -14.59 5.16 22.19
N SER A 438 -15.46 4.51 22.97
CA SER A 438 -16.09 5.06 24.17
C SER A 438 -15.13 5.53 25.26
N ASN A 439 -13.88 5.05 25.27
CA ASN A 439 -12.90 5.38 26.31
C ASN A 439 -11.78 6.33 25.85
N ASP A 440 -11.80 6.80 24.60
CA ASP A 440 -10.79 7.75 24.11
C ASP A 440 -11.40 9.12 23.77
N PRO A 441 -11.29 10.12 24.67
CA PRO A 441 -11.84 11.46 24.44
C PRO A 441 -11.18 12.20 23.27
N VAL A 442 -9.90 11.95 22.98
CA VAL A 442 -9.20 12.59 21.85
C VAL A 442 -9.73 12.01 20.54
N ALA A 443 -9.83 10.68 20.44
CA ALA A 443 -10.35 10.00 19.28
C ALA A 443 -11.82 10.37 18.99
N ASN A 444 -12.66 10.45 20.03
CA ASN A 444 -14.06 10.85 19.88
C ASN A 444 -14.20 12.29 19.37
N LEU A 445 -13.40 13.22 19.89
CA LEU A 445 -13.42 14.60 19.43
C LEU A 445 -13.07 14.68 17.95
N ILE A 446 -11.96 14.06 17.53
CA ILE A 446 -11.53 14.03 16.12
C ILE A 446 -12.60 13.38 15.22
N LEU A 447 -13.21 12.28 15.68
CA LEU A 447 -14.25 11.57 14.92
C LEU A 447 -15.47 12.43 14.60
N THR A 448 -15.88 13.28 15.55
CA THR A 448 -17.05 14.16 15.39
C THR A 448 -16.79 15.37 14.49
N LEU A 449 -15.53 15.67 14.20
CA LEU A 449 -15.17 16.81 13.37
C LEU A 449 -15.38 16.51 11.88
N HIS A 450 -15.92 17.51 11.17
CA HIS A 450 -15.97 17.51 9.72
C HIS A 450 -14.55 17.66 9.15
N PRO A 451 -14.20 16.99 8.02
CA PRO A 451 -12.83 17.03 7.47
C PRO A 451 -12.28 18.45 7.22
N LEU A 452 -13.11 19.35 6.67
CA LEU A 452 -12.71 20.77 6.49
C LEU A 452 -12.47 21.53 7.81
N ARG A 453 -13.09 21.10 8.92
CA ARG A 453 -12.80 21.68 10.25
C ARG A 453 -11.50 21.14 10.81
N ILE A 454 -11.16 19.88 10.53
CA ILE A 454 -9.86 19.29 10.89
C ILE A 454 -8.74 20.09 10.22
N HIS A 455 -8.87 20.38 8.91
CA HIS A 455 -7.95 21.27 8.20
C HIS A 455 -7.69 22.57 8.97
N SER A 456 -8.75 23.33 9.31
CA SER A 456 -8.61 24.62 10.00
C SER A 456 -8.10 24.50 11.43
N VAL A 457 -8.54 23.50 12.20
CA VAL A 457 -8.10 23.27 13.60
C VAL A 457 -6.62 22.92 13.64
N PHE A 458 -6.16 22.00 12.79
CA PHE A 458 -4.76 21.58 12.78
C PHE A 458 -3.83 22.65 12.21
N LEU A 459 -4.26 23.45 11.22
CA LEU A 459 -3.51 24.65 10.82
C LEU A 459 -3.41 25.68 11.94
N ALA A 460 -4.48 25.88 12.71
CA ALA A 460 -4.44 26.79 13.86
C ALA A 460 -3.52 26.25 14.96
N MET A 461 -3.53 24.95 15.23
CA MET A 461 -2.58 24.32 16.15
C MET A 461 -1.14 24.46 15.67
N ALA A 462 -0.87 24.21 14.39
CA ALA A 462 0.47 24.33 13.84
C ALA A 462 1.02 25.77 13.92
N ASN A 463 0.18 26.77 13.64
CA ASN A 463 0.58 28.17 13.63
C ASN A 463 0.68 28.81 15.02
N HIS A 464 -0.16 28.42 15.97
CA HIS A 464 -0.28 29.08 17.27
C HIS A 464 0.10 28.21 18.47
N PHE A 465 0.01 26.88 18.35
CA PHE A 465 0.27 25.91 19.42
C PHE A 465 1.15 24.73 18.97
N PRO A 466 2.32 24.97 18.33
CA PRO A 466 3.12 23.92 17.71
C PRO A 466 3.55 22.83 18.70
N ARG A 467 3.94 23.19 19.93
CA ARG A 467 4.30 22.21 20.98
C ARG A 467 3.14 21.36 21.45
N THR A 468 1.91 21.90 21.43
CA THR A 468 0.71 21.13 21.76
C THR A 468 0.36 20.17 20.63
N LEU A 469 0.55 20.58 19.37
CA LEU A 469 0.37 19.69 18.21
C LEU A 469 1.40 18.55 18.22
N GLU A 470 2.66 18.87 18.47
CA GLU A 470 3.73 17.90 18.63
C GLU A 470 3.40 16.87 19.70
N ALA A 471 3.00 17.34 20.89
CA ALA A 471 2.65 16.46 21.99
C ALA A 471 1.35 15.66 21.75
N LEU A 472 0.39 16.22 20.99
CA LEU A 472 -0.79 15.48 20.55
C LEU A 472 -0.36 14.25 19.74
N VAL A 473 0.41 14.47 18.68
CA VAL A 473 0.78 13.42 17.72
C VAL A 473 1.76 12.42 18.33
N LEU A 474 2.81 12.88 19.02
CA LEU A 474 3.86 12.00 19.52
C LEU A 474 3.50 11.27 20.83
N HIS A 475 2.54 11.79 21.62
CA HIS A 475 2.32 11.31 22.99
C HIS A 475 0.86 11.09 23.39
N ALA A 476 -0.11 11.77 22.76
CA ALA A 476 -1.51 11.72 23.21
C ALA A 476 -2.43 10.85 22.35
N LEU A 477 -2.07 10.58 21.08
CA LEU A 477 -2.83 9.71 20.20
C LEU A 477 -2.70 8.24 20.63
N THR A 478 -3.85 7.58 20.84
CA THR A 478 -3.93 6.13 20.97
C THR A 478 -3.97 5.49 19.58
N PRO A 479 -3.85 4.16 19.44
CA PRO A 479 -4.05 3.48 18.16
C PRO A 479 -5.39 3.84 17.48
N VAL A 480 -6.47 3.94 18.25
CA VAL A 480 -7.81 4.35 17.77
C VAL A 480 -7.79 5.81 17.31
N GLY A 481 -7.12 6.68 18.06
CA GLY A 481 -6.94 8.09 17.71
C GLY A 481 -6.13 8.28 16.42
N SER A 482 -5.06 7.51 16.24
CA SER A 482 -4.23 7.54 15.03
C SER A 482 -5.02 7.13 13.79
N GLU A 483 -5.73 6.00 13.84
CA GLU A 483 -6.57 5.54 12.71
C GLU A 483 -7.65 6.56 12.34
N ILE A 484 -8.35 7.12 13.34
CA ILE A 484 -9.40 8.11 13.08
C ILE A 484 -8.81 9.38 12.48
N LEU A 485 -7.66 9.84 12.99
CA LEU A 485 -6.99 11.03 12.47
C LEU A 485 -6.53 10.82 11.02
N THR A 486 -5.88 9.70 10.72
CA THR A 486 -5.41 9.40 9.36
C THR A 486 -6.57 9.25 8.39
N ARG A 487 -7.66 8.58 8.78
CA ARG A 487 -8.88 8.50 7.96
C ARG A 487 -9.48 9.88 7.68
N LYS A 488 -9.44 10.78 8.67
CA LYS A 488 -9.92 12.15 8.48
C LYS A 488 -9.05 12.98 7.56
N PHE A 489 -7.75 12.73 7.52
CA PHE A 489 -6.85 13.29 6.52
C PHE A 489 -7.20 12.79 5.11
N GLU A 490 -7.44 11.48 4.94
CA GLU A 490 -7.89 10.93 3.65
C GLU A 490 -9.25 11.51 3.19
N GLU A 491 -10.23 11.65 4.10
CA GLU A 491 -11.51 12.30 3.82
C GLU A 491 -11.34 13.79 3.45
N MET A 492 -10.38 14.47 4.09
CA MET A 492 -10.06 15.86 3.82
C MET A 492 -9.44 16.01 2.42
N ASP A 493 -8.48 15.16 2.06
CA ASP A 493 -7.79 15.18 0.77
C ASP A 493 -8.77 15.03 -0.40
N GLN A 494 -9.88 14.31 -0.22
CA GLN A 494 -10.93 14.21 -1.25
C GLN A 494 -11.72 15.51 -1.49
N LEU A 495 -11.63 16.49 -0.57
CA LEU A 495 -12.42 17.72 -0.59
C LEU A 495 -11.61 18.97 -0.93
N ILE A 496 -10.29 18.95 -0.74
CA ILE A 496 -9.40 20.10 -0.97
C ILE A 496 -8.53 19.92 -2.22
N SER A 497 -8.08 21.03 -2.81
CA SER A 497 -7.24 20.98 -4.01
C SER A 497 -5.84 20.47 -3.70
N GLY A 498 -5.12 19.93 -4.69
CA GLY A 498 -3.77 19.39 -4.48
C GLY A 498 -2.77 20.44 -3.95
N ASP A 499 -2.92 21.71 -4.34
CA ASP A 499 -2.07 22.79 -3.83
C ASP A 499 -2.36 23.07 -2.35
N ASP A 500 -3.64 23.05 -1.95
CA ASP A 500 -4.05 23.22 -0.54
C ASP A 500 -3.60 22.03 0.33
N GLN A 501 -3.65 20.80 -0.19
CA GLN A 501 -3.14 19.60 0.48
C GLN A 501 -1.65 19.73 0.77
N ASN A 502 -0.86 20.06 -0.26
CA ASN A 502 0.57 20.22 -0.13
C ASN A 502 0.92 21.30 0.90
N GLN A 503 0.20 22.43 0.86
CA GLN A 503 0.38 23.49 1.83
C GLN A 503 0.03 23.03 3.25
N PHE A 504 -1.07 22.31 3.44
CA PHE A 504 -1.48 21.77 4.73
C PHE A 504 -0.41 20.86 5.33
N TYR A 505 0.04 19.85 4.58
CA TYR A 505 1.02 18.89 5.07
C TYR A 505 2.40 19.51 5.31
N GLN A 506 2.81 20.48 4.49
CA GLN A 506 4.04 21.24 4.74
C GLN A 506 3.99 22.00 6.07
N ILE A 507 2.85 22.64 6.39
CA ILE A 507 2.68 23.36 7.64
C ILE A 507 2.56 22.39 8.82
N PHE A 508 1.76 21.32 8.67
CA PHE A 508 1.52 20.33 9.71
C PHE A 508 2.82 19.61 10.10
N TYR A 509 3.53 19.03 9.13
CA TYR A 509 4.78 18.33 9.40
C TYR A 509 5.94 19.28 9.70
N GLY A 510 5.88 20.54 9.25
CA GLY A 510 6.86 21.57 9.59
C GLY A 510 6.96 21.93 11.07
N VAL A 511 6.04 21.45 11.90
CA VAL A 511 6.06 21.61 13.37
C VAL A 511 7.02 20.65 14.06
N PHE A 512 7.34 19.52 13.44
CA PHE A 512 8.16 18.47 14.05
C PHE A 512 9.62 18.65 13.68
N ASP A 513 10.51 18.56 14.67
CA ASP A 513 11.96 18.57 14.44
C ASP A 513 12.39 17.35 13.60
N ASP A 514 11.71 16.22 13.78
CA ASP A 514 11.84 15.00 12.98
C ASP A 514 10.47 14.59 12.40
N GLN A 515 10.26 14.92 11.12
CA GLN A 515 9.03 14.59 10.40
C GLN A 515 8.84 13.08 10.24
N SER A 516 9.93 12.32 10.11
CA SER A 516 9.89 10.87 10.00
C SER A 516 9.39 10.24 11.29
N ALA A 517 9.83 10.75 12.45
CA ALA A 517 9.33 10.28 13.75
C ALA A 517 7.82 10.51 13.92
N ALA A 518 7.30 11.67 13.49
CA ALA A 518 5.87 11.95 13.54
C ALA A 518 5.06 10.99 12.65
N MET A 519 5.57 10.73 11.44
CA MET A 519 4.95 9.78 10.53
C MET A 519 4.99 8.34 11.08
N ASP A 520 6.14 7.93 11.64
CA ASP A 520 6.30 6.61 12.26
C ASP A 520 5.30 6.38 13.39
N VAL A 521 5.08 7.38 14.26
CA VAL A 521 4.09 7.27 15.35
C VAL A 521 2.68 7.08 14.82
N LEU A 522 2.28 7.84 13.79
CA LEU A 522 0.96 7.71 13.18
C LEU A 522 0.76 6.35 12.50
N LEU A 523 1.74 5.90 11.71
CA LEU A 523 1.69 4.59 11.04
C LEU A 523 1.70 3.44 12.05
N ASN A 524 2.53 3.51 13.08
CA ASN A 524 2.57 2.49 14.14
C ASN A 524 1.25 2.46 14.91
N GLY A 525 0.64 3.61 15.18
CA GLY A 525 -0.70 3.68 15.78
C GLY A 525 -1.77 3.01 14.91
N LYS A 526 -1.77 3.29 13.60
CA LYS A 526 -2.66 2.67 12.62
C LYS A 526 -2.49 1.15 12.57
N GLU A 527 -1.25 0.67 12.48
CA GLU A 527 -0.94 -0.77 12.48
C GLU A 527 -1.35 -1.46 13.78
N LEU A 528 -1.15 -0.81 14.93
CA LEU A 528 -1.57 -1.33 16.23
C LEU A 528 -3.10 -1.45 16.33
N PHE A 529 -3.83 -0.46 15.79
CA PHE A 529 -5.29 -0.51 15.70
C PHE A 529 -5.73 -1.66 14.81
N ALA A 530 -5.16 -1.77 13.61
CA ALA A 530 -5.48 -2.82 12.65
C ALA A 530 -5.16 -4.21 13.21
N ARG A 531 -4.04 -4.36 13.95
CA ARG A 531 -3.72 -5.60 14.69
C ARG A 531 -4.79 -5.93 15.72
N GLN A 532 -5.20 -4.97 16.54
CA GLN A 532 -6.22 -5.21 17.58
C GLN A 532 -7.57 -5.58 16.95
N ALA A 533 -7.98 -4.88 15.90
CA ALA A 533 -9.19 -5.19 15.13
C ALA A 533 -9.12 -6.61 14.56
N PHE A 534 -7.98 -6.98 13.96
CA PHE A 534 -7.74 -8.31 13.43
C PHE A 534 -7.82 -9.40 14.52
N GLU A 535 -7.15 -9.20 15.66
CA GLU A 535 -7.19 -10.13 16.79
C GLU A 535 -8.61 -10.29 17.36
N ASN A 536 -9.37 -9.20 17.46
CA ASN A 536 -10.77 -9.23 17.92
C ASN A 536 -11.65 -10.07 16.98
N VAL A 537 -11.51 -9.87 15.66
CA VAL A 537 -12.22 -10.66 14.65
C VAL A 537 -11.82 -12.13 14.74
N LEU A 538 -10.54 -12.45 14.83
CA LEU A 538 -10.10 -13.84 15.00
C LEU A 538 -10.64 -14.46 16.30
N GLY A 539 -10.60 -13.72 17.41
CA GLY A 539 -11.14 -14.17 18.70
C GLY A 539 -12.63 -14.49 18.62
N GLN A 540 -13.40 -13.60 17.99
CA GLN A 540 -14.85 -13.74 17.80
C GLN A 540 -15.22 -14.94 16.90
N TYR A 541 -14.51 -15.15 15.79
CA TYR A 541 -14.91 -16.12 14.77
C TYR A 541 -14.16 -17.46 14.84
N LEU A 542 -12.93 -17.51 15.34
CA LEU A 542 -12.15 -18.75 15.47
C LEU A 542 -12.18 -19.34 16.89
N GLY A 543 -12.69 -18.56 17.85
CA GLY A 543 -12.91 -18.95 19.24
C GLY A 543 -11.61 -18.96 20.03
N ASN A 544 -11.31 -17.84 20.69
CA ASN A 544 -10.56 -17.88 21.93
C ASN A 544 -11.58 -18.04 23.07
N ASN A 545 -11.89 -19.28 23.43
CA ASN A 545 -12.46 -19.53 24.76
C ASN A 545 -11.25 -19.75 25.70
N PRO A 546 -10.83 -18.75 26.48
CA PRO A 546 -9.81 -18.96 27.52
C PRO A 546 -10.31 -19.92 28.61
N ASP A 547 -11.62 -20.12 28.71
CA ASP A 547 -12.23 -21.15 29.52
C ASP A 547 -12.55 -22.36 28.62
N GLY A 548 -11.76 -23.42 28.76
CA GLY A 548 -12.03 -24.72 28.15
C GLY A 548 -13.44 -25.26 28.47
N PRO A 549 -13.86 -26.39 27.88
CA PRO A 549 -15.14 -26.99 28.21
C PRO A 549 -15.17 -27.22 29.73
N LYS A 550 -16.06 -26.51 30.43
CA LYS A 550 -16.31 -26.76 31.86
C LYS A 550 -16.64 -28.24 31.97
N GLN A 551 -15.73 -29.01 32.56
CA GLN A 551 -16.04 -30.35 33.01
C GLN A 551 -17.23 -30.19 33.96
N GLN A 552 -18.40 -30.66 33.54
CA GLN A 552 -19.46 -30.98 34.49
C GLN A 552 -18.93 -32.12 35.35
N THR A 553 -18.34 -31.78 36.48
CA THR A 553 -18.08 -32.72 37.56
C THR A 553 -19.40 -33.12 38.19
N LYS A 554 -19.80 -34.36 37.85
CA LYS A 554 -20.78 -35.26 38.47
C LYS A 554 -22.21 -34.79 38.67
#